data_AF-A0A2X5P7H5-F1
#
_entry.id   AF-A0A2X5P7H5-F1
#
_cell.length_a   1.000
_cell.length_b   1.000
_cell.length_c   1.000
_cell.angle_alpha   90.00
_cell.angle_beta   90.00
_cell.angle_gamma   90.00
#
_symmetry.space_group_name_H-M   'P 1'
#
loop_
_entity.id
_entity.type
_entity.pdbx_description
1 polymer ?
#
loop_
_entity_poly.entity_id
_entity_poly.type
_entity_poly.pdbx_seq_one_letter_code
_entity_poly.pdbx_strand_id
1 'polypeptide(L)' 'MKRILLCCAAGMSTSMLVARMQKYASENHLAVEINAISINELEDHIHHCDCCLLGPQIKYKLSDIEEKLSP' A
#
# COMPACT_ATOMS: atom_id res chain seq x y z
N MET A 1 6.39 -12.38 -7.96
CA MET A 1 6.63 -10.94 -7.73
C MET A 1 5.71 -10.52 -6.59
N LYS A 2 6.24 -9.90 -5.53
CA LYS A 2 5.42 -9.52 -4.37
C LYS A 2 4.77 -8.15 -4.61
N ARG A 3 3.49 -8.02 -4.32
CA ARG A 3 2.70 -6.80 -4.53
C ARG A 3 2.49 -6.06 -3.21
N ILE A 4 3.12 -4.90 -3.07
CA ILE A 4 3.04 -4.01 -1.91
C ILE A 4 2.13 -2.85 -2.26
N LEU A 5 1.06 -2.68 -1.49
CA LEU A 5 0.07 -1.63 -1.67
C LEU A 5 0.18 -0.63 -0.52
N LEU A 6 0.40 0.64 -0.82
CA LEU A 6 0.37 1.72 0.16
C LEU A 6 -1.00 2.41 0.09
N CYS A 7 -1.73 2.39 1.20
CA CYS A 7 -3.01 3.06 1.31
C CYS A 7 -2.88 4.32 2.16
N CYS A 8 -3.40 5.44 1.66
CA CYS A 8 -3.31 6.74 2.34
C CYS A 8 -4.50 7.62 1.98
N ALA A 9 -4.62 8.77 2.64
CA ALA A 9 -5.71 9.73 2.44
C ALA A 9 -5.64 10.52 1.10
N ALA A 10 -4.94 10.00 0.09
CA ALA A 10 -4.62 10.64 -1.19
C ALA A 10 -3.81 11.95 -1.04
N GLY A 11 -2.50 11.90 -1.30
CA GLY A 11 -1.65 13.10 -1.22
C GLY A 11 -0.30 12.96 -1.95
N MET A 12 0.30 14.09 -2.31
CA MET A 12 1.59 14.16 -3.01
C MET A 12 2.75 13.49 -2.23
N SER A 13 2.67 13.45 -0.90
CA SER A 13 3.71 12.87 -0.04
C SER A 13 3.85 11.36 -0.21
N THR A 14 2.78 10.64 -0.50
CA THR A 14 2.83 9.19 -0.69
C THR A 14 3.45 8.81 -2.04
N SER A 15 3.15 9.57 -3.10
CA SER A 15 3.77 9.33 -4.42
C SER A 15 5.29 9.47 -4.37
N MET A 16 5.80 10.43 -3.58
CA MET A 16 7.23 10.60 -3.35
C MET A 16 7.86 9.43 -2.56
N LEU A 17 7.14 8.87 -1.58
CA LEU A 17 7.59 7.69 -0.85
C LEU A 17 7.63 6.45 -1.78
N VAL A 18 6.57 6.22 -2.55
CA VAL A 18 6.50 5.10 -3.51
C VAL A 18 7.64 5.18 -4.53
N ALA A 19 7.90 6.36 -5.10
CA ALA A 19 9.00 6.54 -6.05
C ALA A 19 10.36 6.19 -5.43
N ARG A 20 10.60 6.55 -4.16
CA ARG A 20 11.83 6.18 -3.44
C ARG A 20 11.91 4.67 -3.17
N MET A 21 10.79 4.05 -2.80
CA MET A 21 10.73 2.60 -2.58
C MET A 21 10.96 1.82 -3.88
N GLN A 22 10.37 2.25 -4.99
CA GLN A 22 10.57 1.65 -6.32
C GLN A 22 12.03 1.81 -6.78
N LYS A 23 12.63 2.99 -6.55
CA LYS A 23 14.05 3.23 -6.83
C LYS A 23 14.94 2.27 -6.04
N TYR A 24 14.71 2.17 -4.73
CA TYR A 24 15.46 1.25 -3.87
C TYR A 24 15.30 -0.21 -4.32
N ALA A 25 14.07 -0.63 -4.63
CA ALA A 25 13.80 -1.98 -5.14
C ALA A 25 14.55 -2.26 -6.44
N SER A 26 14.59 -1.30 -7.36
CA SER A 26 15.32 -1.41 -8.62
C SER A 26 16.83 -1.50 -8.39
N GLU A 27 17.40 -0.65 -7.53
CA GLU A 27 18.83 -0.64 -7.21
C GLU A 27 19.29 -1.94 -6.53
N ASN A 28 18.41 -2.57 -5.75
CA ASN A 28 18.70 -3.80 -5.01
C ASN A 28 18.17 -5.07 -5.70
N HIS A 29 17.71 -4.97 -6.96
CA HIS A 29 17.20 -6.10 -7.74
C HIS A 29 16.07 -6.90 -7.02
N LEU A 30 15.21 -6.18 -6.28
CA LEU A 30 14.09 -6.76 -5.58
C LEU A 30 12.88 -6.89 -6.52
N ALA A 31 12.38 -8.12 -6.68
CA ALA A 31 11.20 -8.41 -7.51
C ALA A 31 9.88 -8.07 -6.78
N VAL A 32 9.66 -6.77 -6.54
CA VAL A 32 8.48 -6.23 -5.87
C VAL A 32 7.78 -5.18 -6.74
N GLU A 33 6.46 -5.18 -6.72
CA GLU A 33 5.61 -4.15 -7.30
C GLU A 33 5.09 -3.28 -6.15
N ILE A 34 5.21 -1.95 -6.26
CA ILE A 34 4.88 -1.02 -5.18
C ILE A 34 3.97 0.06 -5.74
N ASN A 35 2.72 0.06 -5.30
CA ASN A 35 1.68 0.98 -5.78
C ASN A 35 1.07 1.74 -4.60
N ALA A 36 0.61 2.97 -4.83
CA ALA A 36 -0.17 3.72 -3.85
C ALA A 36 -1.59 3.94 -4.36
N ILE A 37 -2.55 3.83 -3.45
CA ILE A 37 -3.97 4.08 -3.71
C ILE A 37 -4.58 4.93 -2.60
N SER A 38 -5.73 5.53 -2.88
CA SER A 38 -6.53 6.16 -1.85
C SER A 38 -7.25 5.12 -0.98
N ILE A 39 -7.68 5.53 0.21
CA ILE A 39 -8.48 4.68 1.08
C ILE A 39 -9.81 4.24 0.46
N ASN A 40 -10.38 5.06 -0.44
CA ASN A 40 -11.63 4.74 -1.10
C ASN A 40 -11.46 3.59 -2.11
N GLU A 41 -10.27 3.43 -2.67
CA GLU A 41 -9.93 2.36 -3.62
C GLU A 41 -9.43 1.10 -2.89
N LEU A 42 -9.25 1.15 -1.57
CA LEU A 42 -8.62 0.05 -0.84
C LEU A 42 -9.41 -1.26 -0.98
N GLU A 43 -10.73 -1.21 -0.83
CA GLU A 43 -11.57 -2.41 -0.85
C GLU A 43 -11.48 -3.17 -2.18
N ASP A 44 -11.35 -2.47 -3.30
CA ASP A 44 -11.26 -3.06 -4.64
C ASP A 44 -9.87 -3.68 -4.93
N HIS A 45 -8.83 -3.20 -4.24
CA HIS A 45 -7.44 -3.56 -4.52
C HIS A 45 -6.80 -4.46 -3.45
N ILE A 46 -7.36 -4.50 -2.24
CA ILE A 46 -6.73 -5.17 -1.09
C ILE A 46 -6.60 -6.69 -1.28
N HIS A 47 -7.54 -7.32 -2.00
CA HIS A 47 -7.48 -8.75 -2.33
C HIS A 47 -6.42 -9.11 -3.38
N HIS A 48 -5.83 -8.10 -4.05
CA HIS A 48 -4.85 -8.29 -5.12
C HIS A 48 -3.40 -7.99 -4.69
N CYS A 49 -3.16 -7.72 -3.40
CA CYS A 49 -1.84 -7.43 -2.85
C CYS A 49 -1.35 -8.54 -1.91
N ASP A 50 -0.03 -8.69 -1.79
CA ASP A 50 0.60 -9.56 -0.78
C ASP A 50 0.74 -8.84 0.57
N CYS A 51 0.85 -7.51 0.55
CA CYS A 51 1.04 -6.68 1.73
C CYS A 51 0.39 -5.31 1.51
N CYS A 52 -0.47 -4.89 2.45
CA CYS A 52 -1.03 -3.56 2.50
C CYS A 52 -0.41 -2.77 3.66
N LEU A 53 0.21 -1.62 3.35
CA LEU A 53 0.77 -0.69 4.31
C LEU A 53 -0.14 0.53 4.43
N LEU A 54 -0.63 0.79 5.64
CA LEU A 54 -1.49 1.93 5.92
C LEU A 54 -0.66 3.14 6.35
N GLY A 55 -0.95 4.29 5.74
CA GLY A 55 -0.42 5.57 6.20
C GLY A 55 -0.85 5.86 7.65
N PRO A 56 -0.01 6.54 8.45
CA PRO A 56 -0.28 6.78 9.87
C PRO A 56 -1.58 7.57 10.12
N GLN A 57 -1.98 8.40 9.15
CA GLN A 57 -3.21 9.21 9.22
C GLN A 57 -4.49 8.37 9.22
N ILE A 58 -4.44 7.15 8.67
CA ILE A 58 -5.58 6.24 8.59
C ILE A 58 -5.41 5.01 9.48
N LYS A 59 -4.55 5.09 10.50
CA LYS A 59 -4.30 3.97 11.43
C LYS A 59 -5.58 3.42 12.06
N TYR A 60 -6.55 4.28 12.34
CA TYR A 60 -7.84 3.89 12.93
C TYR A 60 -8.65 2.93 12.05
N LYS A 61 -8.35 2.83 10.75
CA LYS A 61 -8.99 1.92 9.80
C LYS A 61 -8.42 0.52 9.79
N LEU A 62 -7.27 0.29 10.46
CA LEU A 62 -6.63 -1.01 10.48
C LEU A 62 -7.57 -2.12 10.95
N SER A 63 -8.29 -1.90 12.06
CA SER A 63 -9.23 -2.89 12.60
C SER A 63 -10.38 -3.20 11.64
N ASP A 64 -11.00 -2.17 11.04
CA ASP A 64 -12.04 -2.34 10.02
C ASP A 64 -11.55 -3.18 8.83
N ILE A 65 -10.30 -2.98 8.43
CA ILE A 65 -9.67 -3.66 7.29
C ILE A 65 -9.33 -5.11 7.63
N GLU A 66 -8.76 -5.35 8.81
CA GLU A 66 -8.43 -6.70 9.30
C GLU A 66 -9.68 -7.56 9.44
N GLU A 67 -10.79 -6.98 9.94
CA GLU A 67 -12.08 -7.67 10.04
C GLU A 67 -12.62 -8.07 8.66
N LYS A 68 -12.52 -7.18 7.67
CA LYS A 68 -12.94 -7.46 6.28
C LYS A 68 -12.07 -8.48 5.55
N LEU A 69 -10.80 -8.61 5.94
CA LEU A 69 -9.86 -9.57 5.39
C LEU A 69 -9.86 -10.92 6.12
N SER A 70 -10.55 -11.00 7.27
CA SER A 70 -10.67 -12.24 8.02
C SER A 70 -11.51 -13.25 7.23
N PRO A 71 -11.10 -14.53 7.17
CA PRO A 71 -11.80 -15.57 6.42
C PRO A 71 -13.18 -15.92 6.99
#